data_AF-A0A947MLG1-F1
#
_entry.id   AF-A0A947MLG1-F1
#
_cell.length_a   1.000
_cell.length_b   1.000
_cell.length_c   1.000
_cell.angle_alpha   90.00
_cell.angle_beta   90.00
_cell.angle_gamma   90.00
#
_symmetry.space_group_name_H-M   'P 1'
#
loop_
_entity.id
_entity.type
_entity.pdbx_description
1 polymer ?
#
loop_
_entity_poly.entity_id
_entity_poly.type
_entity_poly.pdbx_seq_one_letter_code
_entity_poly.pdbx_strand_id
1 'polypeptide(L)'
;MIKVSLPLLAGFLALSLTACGTAALPTALSPVLMQSGTLQIAGLDAQLGQNLANYAISQNTGGTGYCYQYVAQAIHAHLPGFLSGNHAYLAADQLANSPHFKEVAISPEQLSLLPAGAVVVWSQGSSESGHISIADGRGNEVSDHIGPQMRAHYGGGVARVFVPVP
;
A
#
# COMPACT_ATOMS: atom_id res chain seq x y z
N MET A 1 -61.40 38.86 33.66
CA MET A 1 -60.23 39.65 33.26
C MET A 1 -59.85 39.27 31.85
N ILE A 2 -60.05 40.20 30.90
CA ILE A 2 -59.81 40.02 29.48
C ILE A 2 -58.32 40.29 29.21
N LYS A 3 -57.63 39.39 28.52
CA LYS A 3 -56.37 39.70 27.84
C LYS A 3 -56.46 39.22 26.39
N VAL A 4 -56.62 40.21 25.53
CA VAL A 4 -56.45 40.17 24.08
C VAL A 4 -54.95 40.28 23.79
N SER A 5 -54.39 39.45 22.90
CA SER A 5 -53.57 39.93 21.78
C SER A 5 -53.22 38.80 20.81
N LEU A 6 -53.38 39.12 19.53
CA LEU A 6 -53.24 38.30 18.32
C LEU A 6 -51.76 38.27 17.79
N PRO A 7 -51.47 37.51 16.71
CA PRO A 7 -50.15 36.96 16.35
C PRO A 7 -49.36 37.85 15.37
N LEU A 8 -48.10 37.50 15.06
CA LEU A 8 -47.50 37.84 13.77
C LEU A 8 -46.42 36.82 13.34
N LEU A 9 -46.64 36.25 12.15
CA LEU A 9 -45.66 35.54 11.33
C LEU A 9 -44.64 36.54 10.74
N ALA A 10 -43.36 36.17 10.74
CA ALA A 10 -42.35 36.54 9.72
C ALA A 10 -41.14 35.63 10.01
N GLY A 11 -40.76 34.68 9.15
CA GLY A 11 -40.27 34.94 7.80
C GLY A 11 -38.74 35.03 7.87
N PHE A 12 -38.04 33.90 7.82
CA PHE A 12 -36.60 33.89 7.58
C PHE A 12 -36.28 33.07 6.33
N LEU A 13 -35.59 33.76 5.42
CA LEU A 13 -35.17 33.37 4.09
C LEU A 13 -34.46 32.02 4.06
N ALA A 14 -34.92 31.16 3.14
CA ALA A 14 -34.09 30.10 2.59
C ALA A 14 -33.03 30.73 1.67
N LEU A 15 -31.75 30.61 2.04
CA LEU A 15 -30.65 30.79 1.10
C LEU A 15 -30.47 29.49 0.31
N SER A 16 -30.88 29.51 -0.95
CA SER A 16 -30.51 28.51 -1.94
C SER A 16 -29.05 28.70 -2.36
N LEU A 17 -28.19 27.74 -2.02
CA LEU A 17 -26.86 27.62 -2.61
C LEU A 17 -26.93 26.61 -3.76
N THR A 18 -27.00 27.14 -4.98
CA THR A 18 -26.69 26.39 -6.20
C THR A 18 -25.17 26.30 -6.30
N ALA A 19 -24.60 25.15 -5.97
CA ALA A 19 -23.24 24.81 -6.35
C ALA A 19 -23.29 23.84 -7.53
N CYS A 20 -23.09 24.42 -8.73
CA CYS A 20 -22.68 23.70 -9.93
C CYS A 20 -21.18 23.41 -9.79
N GLY A 21 -20.76 22.16 -10.00
CA GLY A 21 -19.35 21.82 -10.02
C GLY A 21 -19.09 20.35 -9.69
N THR A 22 -19.16 19.51 -10.72
CA THR A 22 -18.55 18.18 -10.72
C THR A 22 -17.05 18.30 -10.49
N ALA A 23 -16.59 17.97 -9.29
CA ALA A 23 -15.22 17.55 -9.05
C ALA A 23 -15.28 16.10 -8.57
N ALA A 24 -14.91 15.17 -9.45
CA ALA A 24 -14.63 13.80 -9.06
C ALA A 24 -13.57 13.84 -7.96
N LEU A 25 -13.92 13.36 -6.77
CA LEU A 25 -13.01 13.25 -5.65
C LEU A 25 -11.86 12.31 -6.06
N PRO A 26 -10.60 12.63 -5.70
CA PRO A 26 -9.50 11.69 -5.86
C PRO A 26 -9.83 10.43 -5.07
N THR A 27 -9.61 9.28 -5.69
CA THR A 27 -9.72 7.94 -5.12
C THR A 27 -9.14 7.95 -3.70
N ALA A 28 -10.00 7.87 -2.69
CA ALA A 28 -9.58 7.93 -1.31
C ALA A 28 -8.58 6.79 -1.04
N LEU A 29 -7.34 7.16 -0.76
CA LEU A 29 -6.34 6.26 -0.19
C LEU A 29 -6.97 5.62 1.06
N SER A 30 -6.87 4.29 1.19
CA SER A 30 -7.41 3.60 2.36
C SER A 30 -6.86 4.23 3.64
N PRO A 31 -7.68 4.50 4.66
CA PRO A 31 -7.18 5.00 5.93
C PRO A 31 -6.27 3.93 6.55
N VAL A 32 -4.99 4.26 6.68
CA VAL A 32 -4.02 3.49 7.46
C VAL A 32 -4.27 3.82 8.93
N LEU A 33 -4.78 2.85 9.70
CA LEU A 33 -5.00 3.02 11.13
C LEU A 33 -3.88 2.27 11.89
N MET A 34 -3.23 2.96 12.83
CA MET A 34 -2.25 2.35 13.73
C MET A 34 -2.97 1.77 14.95
N GLN A 35 -2.86 0.46 15.17
CA GLN A 35 -3.32 -0.19 16.41
C GLN A 35 -2.28 -1.23 16.84
N SER A 36 -1.74 -1.07 18.05
CA SER A 36 -0.84 -2.04 18.71
C SER A 36 0.45 -2.41 17.95
N GLY A 37 1.11 -1.45 17.30
CA GLY A 37 2.40 -1.69 16.63
C GLY A 37 2.30 -2.49 15.32
N THR A 38 1.11 -2.63 14.77
CA THR A 38 0.87 -3.20 13.44
C THR A 38 0.04 -2.25 12.61
N LEU A 39 0.39 -2.11 11.34
CA LEU A 39 -0.30 -1.23 10.41
C LEU A 39 -1.57 -1.92 9.90
N GLN A 40 -2.75 -1.45 10.32
CA GLN A 40 -4.04 -1.99 9.87
C GLN A 40 -4.42 -1.34 8.53
N ILE A 41 -4.48 -2.16 7.48
CA ILE A 41 -4.91 -1.73 6.15
C ILE A 41 -6.28 -2.33 5.87
N ALA A 42 -7.29 -1.48 5.74
CA ALA A 42 -8.63 -1.92 5.41
C ALA A 42 -8.66 -2.65 4.06
N GLY A 43 -9.25 -3.85 4.04
CA GLY A 43 -9.39 -4.68 2.84
C GLY A 43 -8.18 -5.53 2.46
N LEU A 44 -7.20 -5.68 3.35
CA LEU A 44 -6.05 -6.57 3.16
C LEU A 44 -6.49 -8.04 3.10
N ASP A 45 -6.00 -8.78 2.10
CA ASP A 45 -6.03 -10.26 2.13
C ASP A 45 -4.86 -10.78 2.95
N ALA A 46 -5.10 -10.99 4.25
CA ALA A 46 -4.08 -11.46 5.19
C ALA A 46 -3.63 -12.90 4.90
N GLN A 47 -4.48 -13.74 4.32
CA GLN A 47 -4.13 -15.12 4.01
C GLN A 47 -3.17 -15.17 2.81
N LEU A 48 -3.50 -14.45 1.73
CA LEU A 48 -2.61 -14.29 0.60
C LEU A 48 -1.28 -13.67 1.05
N GLY A 49 -1.33 -12.62 1.88
CA GLY A 49 -0.13 -11.98 2.40
C GLY A 49 0.80 -12.93 3.17
N GLN A 50 0.23 -13.76 4.05
CA GLN A 50 1.00 -14.77 4.77
C GLN A 50 1.58 -15.85 3.84
N ASN A 51 0.84 -16.26 2.81
CA ASN A 51 1.32 -17.22 1.81
C ASN A 51 2.51 -16.67 1.03
N LEU A 52 2.43 -15.42 0.55
CA LEU A 52 3.52 -14.74 -0.15
C LEU A 52 4.78 -14.66 0.72
N ALA A 53 4.64 -14.22 1.98
CA ALA A 53 5.76 -14.11 2.92
C ALA A 53 6.39 -15.49 3.20
N ASN A 54 5.58 -16.51 3.50
CA ASN A 54 6.07 -17.87 3.77
C ASN A 54 6.79 -18.46 2.56
N TYR A 55 6.25 -18.27 1.37
CA TYR A 55 6.89 -18.75 0.15
C TYR A 55 8.24 -18.07 -0.06
N ALA A 56 8.28 -16.73 0.03
CA ALA A 56 9.53 -15.97 -0.12
C ALA A 56 10.59 -16.42 0.89
N ILE A 57 10.21 -16.62 2.16
CA ILE A 57 11.10 -17.14 3.20
C ILE A 57 11.63 -18.54 2.85
N SER A 58 10.76 -19.43 2.36
CA SER A 58 11.12 -20.81 2.03
C SER A 58 12.07 -20.92 0.84
N GLN A 59 12.00 -19.97 -0.09
CA GLN A 59 12.82 -19.95 -1.30
C GLN A 59 14.09 -19.13 -1.13
N ASN A 60 14.23 -18.39 -0.03
CA ASN A 60 15.40 -17.53 0.20
C ASN A 60 16.71 -18.33 0.11
N THR A 61 17.63 -17.85 -0.72
CA THR A 61 18.96 -18.46 -0.90
C THR A 61 20.08 -17.71 -0.17
N GLY A 62 19.79 -16.54 0.42
CA GLY A 62 20.79 -15.71 1.08
C GLY A 62 21.77 -15.02 0.11
N GLY A 63 21.39 -14.92 -1.17
CA GLY A 63 22.17 -14.27 -2.22
C GLY A 63 21.87 -12.77 -2.34
N THR A 64 22.54 -12.12 -3.29
CA THR A 64 22.32 -10.71 -3.64
C THR A 64 22.28 -10.54 -5.15
N GLY A 65 21.37 -9.71 -5.67
CA GLY A 65 21.26 -9.31 -7.07
C GLY A 65 20.07 -9.89 -7.84
N TYR A 66 19.22 -10.70 -7.21
CA TYR A 66 18.08 -11.36 -7.85
C TYR A 66 16.73 -11.02 -7.20
N CYS A 67 16.66 -9.95 -6.41
CA CYS A 67 15.47 -9.56 -5.65
C CYS A 67 14.18 -9.56 -6.49
N TYR A 68 14.23 -9.06 -7.74
CA TYR A 68 13.08 -9.08 -8.64
C TYR A 68 12.58 -10.51 -8.94
N GLN A 69 13.48 -11.42 -9.30
CA GLN A 69 13.11 -12.78 -9.68
C GLN A 69 12.50 -13.55 -8.51
N TYR A 70 13.06 -13.39 -7.30
CA TYR A 70 12.57 -14.07 -6.10
C TYR A 70 11.19 -13.57 -5.69
N VAL A 71 10.97 -12.26 -5.71
CA VAL A 71 9.66 -11.69 -5.40
C VAL A 71 8.63 -12.05 -6.48
N ALA A 72 9.01 -12.01 -7.76
CA ALA A 72 8.14 -12.42 -8.85
C ALA A 72 7.72 -13.90 -8.72
N GLN A 73 8.67 -14.79 -8.40
CA GLN A 73 8.38 -16.21 -8.17
C GLN A 73 7.41 -16.42 -7.01
N ALA A 74 7.60 -15.71 -5.89
CA ALA A 74 6.69 -15.79 -4.74
C ALA A 74 5.28 -15.34 -5.09
N ILE A 75 5.14 -14.27 -5.87
CA ILE A 75 3.83 -13.78 -6.33
C ILE A 75 3.20 -14.78 -7.31
N HIS A 76 3.95 -15.29 -8.28
CA HIS A 76 3.43 -16.21 -9.31
C HIS A 76 3.13 -17.61 -8.79
N ALA A 77 3.64 -17.98 -7.61
CA ALA A 77 3.27 -19.22 -6.94
C ALA A 77 1.82 -19.21 -6.42
N HIS A 78 1.23 -18.02 -6.23
CA HIS A 78 -0.10 -17.85 -5.64
C HIS A 78 -1.08 -17.09 -6.53
N LEU A 79 -0.59 -16.37 -7.54
CA LEU A 79 -1.38 -15.54 -8.45
C LEU A 79 -0.98 -15.80 -9.91
N PRO A 80 -1.83 -15.41 -10.89
CA PRO A 80 -1.45 -15.44 -12.29
C PRO A 80 -0.16 -14.66 -12.56
N GLY A 81 0.66 -15.14 -13.50
CA GLY A 81 1.92 -14.50 -13.86
C GLY A 81 1.71 -13.16 -14.59
N PHE A 82 1.79 -12.04 -13.87
CA PHE A 82 1.68 -10.68 -14.45
C PHE A 82 2.96 -9.86 -14.35
N LEU A 83 3.92 -10.29 -13.51
CA LEU A 83 5.20 -9.60 -13.37
C LEU A 83 6.15 -10.00 -14.50
N SER A 84 6.74 -9.03 -15.19
CA SER A 84 7.66 -9.23 -16.32
C SER A 84 8.81 -8.20 -16.33
N GLY A 85 9.98 -8.62 -16.82
CA GLY A 85 11.22 -7.84 -16.81
C GLY A 85 12.26 -8.40 -15.84
N ASN A 86 13.31 -7.62 -15.57
CA ASN A 86 14.44 -8.04 -14.72
C ASN A 86 14.84 -6.99 -13.65
N HIS A 87 14.19 -5.82 -13.62
CA HIS A 87 14.53 -4.74 -12.69
C HIS A 87 13.40 -4.49 -11.71
N ALA A 88 13.75 -4.33 -10.43
CA ALA A 88 12.81 -4.16 -9.33
C ALA A 88 11.84 -2.98 -9.54
N TYR A 89 12.34 -1.83 -10.00
CA TYR A 89 11.51 -0.64 -10.19
C TYR A 89 10.36 -0.84 -11.18
N LEU A 90 10.49 -1.76 -12.15
CA LEU A 90 9.45 -2.07 -13.13
C LEU A 90 8.22 -2.71 -12.49
N ALA A 91 8.40 -3.40 -11.35
CA ALA A 91 7.32 -4.07 -10.66
C ALA A 91 6.28 -3.09 -10.11
N ALA A 92 6.67 -1.84 -9.80
CA ALA A 92 5.77 -0.89 -9.16
C ALA A 92 4.53 -0.60 -10.01
N ASP A 93 4.71 -0.33 -11.31
CA ASP A 93 3.58 -0.07 -12.21
C ASP A 93 2.79 -1.34 -12.51
N GLN A 94 3.44 -2.51 -12.52
CA GLN A 94 2.77 -3.78 -12.76
C GLN A 94 1.90 -4.19 -11.57
N LEU A 95 2.36 -3.94 -10.34
CA LEU A 95 1.58 -4.10 -9.12
C LEU A 95 0.43 -3.09 -9.04
N ALA A 96 0.67 -1.83 -9.42
CA ALA A 96 -0.36 -0.80 -9.43
C ALA A 96 -1.52 -1.10 -10.39
N ASN A 97 -1.25 -1.83 -11.48
CA ASN A 97 -2.25 -2.25 -12.47
C ASN A 97 -2.86 -3.62 -12.17
N SER A 98 -2.37 -4.34 -11.15
CA SER A 98 -2.88 -5.66 -10.78
C SER A 98 -4.14 -5.53 -9.93
N PRO A 99 -5.22 -6.30 -10.22
CA PRO A 99 -6.41 -6.30 -9.36
C PRO A 99 -6.15 -6.93 -7.98
N HIS A 100 -5.03 -7.66 -7.81
CA HIS A 100 -4.69 -8.38 -6.59
C HIS A 100 -3.86 -7.55 -5.59
N PHE A 101 -3.48 -6.32 -5.97
CA PHE A 101 -2.68 -5.44 -5.13
C PHE A 101 -3.27 -4.04 -5.09
N LYS A 102 -3.13 -3.40 -3.93
CA LYS A 102 -3.46 -1.99 -3.74
C LYS A 102 -2.25 -1.23 -3.25
N GLU A 103 -1.94 -0.13 -3.93
CA GLU A 103 -0.92 0.81 -3.46
C GLU A 103 -1.41 1.57 -2.21
N VAL A 104 -0.54 1.68 -1.22
CA VAL A 104 -0.80 2.39 0.04
C VAL A 104 0.30 3.40 0.32
N ALA A 105 -0.10 4.56 0.84
CA ALA A 105 0.85 5.59 1.26
C ALA A 105 1.39 5.25 2.66
N ILE A 106 2.69 4.99 2.74
CA ILE A 106 3.38 4.58 3.97
C ILE A 106 4.63 5.46 4.10
N SER A 107 4.86 6.02 5.28
CA SER A 107 6.09 6.77 5.52
C SER A 107 7.29 5.82 5.68
N PRO A 108 8.52 6.26 5.38
CA PRO A 108 9.70 5.40 5.50
C PRO A 108 9.88 4.79 6.90
N GLU A 109 9.49 5.50 7.95
CA GLU A 109 9.56 5.07 9.35
C GLU A 109 8.58 3.94 9.66
N GLN A 110 7.48 3.87 8.91
CA GLN A 110 6.42 2.88 9.08
C GLN A 110 6.69 1.58 8.31
N LEU A 111 7.71 1.54 7.44
CA LEU A 111 8.01 0.35 6.63
C LEU A 111 8.25 -0.90 7.50
N SER A 112 8.87 -0.75 8.67
CA SER A 112 9.07 -1.89 9.59
C SER A 112 7.78 -2.37 10.29
N LEU A 113 6.64 -1.73 10.04
CA LEU A 113 5.33 -2.09 10.61
C LEU A 113 4.42 -2.74 9.57
N LEU A 114 4.93 -2.97 8.35
CA LEU A 114 4.16 -3.55 7.27
C LEU A 114 3.69 -4.97 7.61
N PRO A 115 2.44 -5.33 7.25
CA PRO A 115 1.95 -6.69 7.43
C PRO A 115 2.68 -7.66 6.50
N ALA A 116 2.63 -8.95 6.86
CA ALA A 116 3.18 -10.01 6.03
C ALA A 116 2.57 -9.96 4.61
N GLY A 117 3.44 -10.07 3.59
CA GLY A 117 3.02 -10.05 2.19
C GLY A 117 2.92 -8.66 1.55
N ALA A 118 3.10 -7.58 2.32
CA ALA A 118 3.24 -6.25 1.72
C ALA A 118 4.51 -6.21 0.86
N VAL A 119 4.39 -5.74 -0.38
CA VAL A 119 5.48 -5.62 -1.33
C VAL A 119 5.99 -4.19 -1.32
N VAL A 120 7.27 -4.01 -1.03
CA VAL A 120 7.95 -2.71 -1.11
C VAL A 120 8.77 -2.69 -2.38
N VAL A 121 8.54 -1.70 -3.24
CA VAL A 121 9.32 -1.46 -4.45
C VAL A 121 10.02 -0.12 -4.34
N TRP A 122 11.35 -0.15 -4.35
CA TRP A 122 12.20 1.01 -4.45
C TRP A 122 12.52 1.31 -5.91
N SER A 123 12.30 2.56 -6.31
CA SER A 123 12.80 3.09 -7.58
C SER A 123 14.34 3.02 -7.67
N GLN A 124 14.88 3.23 -8.87
CA GLN A 124 16.33 3.11 -9.14
C GLN A 124 17.19 3.94 -8.17
N GLY A 125 16.90 5.23 -7.99
CA GLY A 125 17.83 6.12 -7.30
C GLY A 125 19.19 6.08 -8.01
N SER A 126 20.25 5.64 -7.32
CA SER A 126 21.56 5.35 -7.92
C SER A 126 21.82 3.86 -8.21
N SER A 127 20.86 2.98 -7.93
CA SER A 127 20.91 1.55 -8.29
C SER A 127 20.49 1.35 -9.75
N GLU A 128 21.13 0.42 -10.44
CA GLU A 128 20.73 0.02 -11.80
C GLU A 128 19.30 -0.54 -11.83
N SER A 129 18.93 -1.34 -10.83
CA SER A 129 17.69 -2.13 -10.83
C SER A 129 16.65 -1.69 -9.81
N GLY A 130 16.98 -0.76 -8.91
CA GLY A 130 16.16 -0.51 -7.71
C GLY A 130 16.23 -1.69 -6.73
N HIS A 131 15.21 -1.83 -5.87
CA HIS A 131 15.07 -2.96 -4.95
C HIS A 131 13.60 -3.34 -4.76
N ILE A 132 13.33 -4.63 -4.53
CA ILE A 132 11.99 -5.12 -4.24
C ILE A 132 12.04 -6.21 -3.19
N SER A 133 11.08 -6.21 -2.29
CA SER A 133 10.99 -7.19 -1.21
C SER A 133 9.55 -7.41 -0.76
N ILE A 134 9.30 -8.58 -0.17
CA ILE A 134 8.07 -8.89 0.56
C ILE A 134 8.33 -8.74 2.06
N ALA A 135 7.48 -8.01 2.78
CA ALA A 135 7.56 -7.89 4.23
C ALA A 135 7.14 -9.21 4.91
N ASP A 136 7.84 -9.61 5.96
CA ASP A 136 7.52 -10.81 6.75
C ASP A 136 6.50 -10.59 7.86
N GLY A 137 6.05 -9.34 8.06
CA GLY A 137 5.13 -8.94 9.13
C GLY A 137 5.79 -8.73 10.50
N ARG A 138 7.12 -8.84 10.60
CA ARG A 138 7.91 -8.73 11.84
C ARG A 138 9.00 -7.67 11.75
N GLY A 139 8.89 -6.79 10.75
CA GLY A 139 9.84 -5.71 10.49
C GLY A 139 11.05 -6.13 9.65
N ASN A 140 11.02 -7.31 9.04
CA ASN A 140 12.02 -7.74 8.07
C ASN A 140 11.46 -7.70 6.65
N GLU A 141 12.38 -7.56 5.72
CA GLU A 141 12.14 -7.70 4.29
C GLU A 141 12.73 -9.03 3.78
N VAL A 142 12.04 -9.61 2.81
CA VAL A 142 12.40 -10.87 2.17
C VAL A 142 12.48 -10.66 0.67
N SER A 143 13.67 -10.82 0.11
CA SER A 143 13.95 -10.79 -1.31
C SER A 143 14.73 -12.07 -1.70
N ASP A 144 15.89 -11.91 -2.32
CA ASP A 144 16.96 -12.88 -2.43
C ASP A 144 17.75 -13.12 -1.13
N HIS A 145 17.52 -12.27 -0.11
CA HIS A 145 17.99 -12.42 1.26
C HIS A 145 16.88 -12.03 2.25
N ILE A 146 17.09 -12.32 3.54
CA ILE A 146 16.24 -11.84 4.64
C ILE A 146 17.04 -10.85 5.46
N GLY A 147 16.49 -9.67 5.69
CA GLY A 147 17.14 -8.62 6.48
C GLY A 147 16.13 -7.65 7.10
N PRO A 148 16.58 -6.74 7.98
CA PRO A 148 15.70 -5.69 8.51
C PRO A 148 15.13 -4.84 7.38
N GLN A 149 13.86 -4.41 7.51
CA GLN A 149 13.21 -3.62 6.49
C GLN A 149 14.00 -2.32 6.19
N MET A 150 14.33 -2.13 4.92
CA MET A 150 14.97 -0.91 4.44
C MET A 150 14.07 0.30 4.71
N ARG A 151 14.63 1.37 5.27
CA ARG A 151 13.93 2.66 5.51
C ARG A 151 14.40 3.77 4.59
N ALA A 152 15.48 3.54 3.84
CA ALA A 152 15.99 4.45 2.84
C ALA A 152 16.79 3.64 1.82
N HIS A 153 16.60 3.94 0.54
CA HIS A 153 17.33 3.28 -0.54
C HIS A 153 18.52 4.11 -1.02
N TYR A 154 19.55 3.42 -1.50
CA TYR A 154 20.76 4.04 -2.03
C TYR A 154 20.42 5.05 -3.14
N GLY A 155 21.05 6.22 -3.09
CA GLY A 155 20.84 7.29 -4.06
C GLY A 155 19.46 7.95 -4.04
N GLY A 156 18.69 7.81 -2.95
CA GLY A 156 17.44 8.55 -2.76
C GLY A 156 16.24 7.97 -3.51
N GLY A 157 16.27 6.68 -3.84
CA GLY A 157 15.12 6.00 -4.45
C GLY A 157 13.88 6.12 -3.56
N VAL A 158 12.73 6.43 -4.14
CA VAL A 158 11.43 6.47 -3.47
C VAL A 158 10.85 5.06 -3.38
N ALA A 159 10.24 4.73 -2.24
CA ALA A 159 9.50 3.49 -2.03
C ALA A 159 8.03 3.65 -2.44
N ARG A 160 7.49 2.62 -3.08
CA ARG A 160 6.05 2.39 -3.27
C ARG A 160 5.68 1.09 -2.57
N VAL A 161 4.56 1.08 -1.88
CA VAL A 161 4.12 -0.07 -1.07
C VAL A 161 2.81 -0.59 -1.60
N PHE A 162 2.76 -1.89 -1.86
CA PHE A 162 1.60 -2.58 -2.39
C PHE A 162 1.20 -3.67 -1.42
N VAL A 163 -0.10 -3.80 -1.15
CA VAL A 163 -0.59 -4.85 -0.26
C VAL A 163 -1.60 -5.74 -0.97
N PRO A 164 -1.62 -7.04 -0.65
CA PRO A 164 -2.53 -7.99 -1.27
C PRO A 164 -3.97 -7.66 -0.90
N VAL A 165 -4.87 -7.75 -1.88
CA VAL A 165 -6.31 -7.54 -1.70
C VAL A 165 -7.10 -8.73 -2.30
N PRO A 166 -8.31 -9.02 -1.81
CA PRO A 166 -9.15 -10.12 -2.29
C PRO A 166 -9.51 -10.07 -3.78
#